data_AF-A0A2K9P7P7-F1
#
_entry.id   AF-A0A2K9P7P7-F1
#
_cell.length_a   1.000
_cell.length_b   1.000
_cell.length_c   1.000
_cell.angle_alpha   90.00
_cell.angle_beta   90.00
_cell.angle_gamma   90.00
#
_symmetry.space_group_name_H-M   'P 1'
#
loop_
_entity.id
_entity.type
_entity.pdbx_description
1 polymer ?
#
loop_
_entity_poly.entity_id
_entity_poly.type
_entity_poly.pdbx_seq_one_letter_code
_entity_poly.pdbx_strand_id
1 'polypeptide(L)'
;MKELRFYGASDDLFECEGAIREEIGCYSHPGIYHLKSAEGEMQVIATYTDSGCWSIGICQIDEDVPIPQWETSFSTHEKGYSVVLTIQVPDDTVLVQEDE
;
A
#
# COMPACT_ATOMS: atom_id res chain seq x y z
N MET A 1 -4.64 9.94 14.05
CA MET A 1 -3.80 9.49 12.92
C MET A 1 -3.03 8.28 13.37
N LYS A 2 -2.92 7.29 12.49
CA LYS A 2 -2.14 6.07 12.72
C LYS A 2 -1.21 5.81 11.53
N GLU A 3 -0.09 5.16 11.80
CA GLU A 3 0.90 4.84 10.79
C GLU A 3 0.61 3.48 10.15
N LEU A 4 0.65 3.44 8.82
CA LEU A 4 0.73 2.23 8.03
C LEU A 4 1.98 2.27 7.15
N ARG A 5 2.62 1.11 6.97
CA ARG A 5 3.79 0.91 6.13
C ARG A 5 3.49 -0.18 5.12
N PHE A 6 3.81 0.10 3.87
CA PHE A 6 3.61 -0.80 2.74
C PHE A 6 4.95 -1.13 2.12
N TYR A 7 5.26 -2.42 2.00
CA TYR A 7 6.51 -2.89 1.41
C TYR A 7 6.35 -4.29 0.85
N GLY A 8 7.21 -4.67 -0.08
CA GLY A 8 7.29 -6.02 -0.56
C GLY A 8 8.22 -6.90 0.28
N ALA A 9 7.83 -8.16 0.43
CA ALA A 9 8.65 -9.23 0.98
C ALA A 9 8.74 -10.36 -0.05
N SER A 10 9.93 -10.93 -0.24
CA SER A 10 10.17 -11.88 -1.34
C SER A 10 9.84 -11.27 -2.71
N ASP A 11 9.56 -12.12 -3.71
CA ASP A 11 9.12 -11.81 -5.06
C ASP A 11 7.60 -11.90 -5.26
N ASP A 12 6.85 -12.26 -4.21
CA ASP A 12 5.42 -12.59 -4.30
C ASP A 12 4.54 -12.06 -3.14
N LEU A 13 5.09 -11.38 -2.13
CA LEU A 13 4.30 -10.92 -0.97
C LEU A 13 4.32 -9.40 -0.84
N PHE A 14 3.12 -8.80 -0.74
CA PHE A 14 2.94 -7.37 -0.50
C PHE A 14 2.32 -7.11 0.88
N GLU A 15 3.08 -6.44 1.73
CA GLU A 15 2.82 -6.31 3.16
C GLU A 15 2.16 -4.97 3.49
N CYS A 16 1.22 -4.99 4.43
CA CYS A 16 0.72 -3.82 5.14
C CYS A 16 1.00 -4.02 6.64
N GLU A 17 1.84 -3.17 7.21
CA GLU A 17 2.24 -3.26 8.62
C GLU A 17 1.95 -1.97 9.39
N GLY A 18 1.63 -2.08 10.68
CA GLY A 18 1.43 -0.96 11.59
C GLY A 18 0.18 -1.16 12.42
N ALA A 19 -0.71 -0.17 12.38
CA ALA A 19 -2.01 -0.25 13.05
C ALA A 19 -2.99 -1.22 12.38
N ILE A 20 -2.78 -1.54 11.10
CA ILE A 20 -3.38 -2.66 10.37
C ILE A 20 -2.25 -3.60 9.99
N ARG A 21 -2.50 -4.92 10.06
CA ARG A 21 -1.53 -5.96 9.71
C ARG A 21 -2.19 -6.95 8.77
N GLU A 22 -1.75 -6.97 7.53
CA GLU A 22 -2.29 -7.79 6.46
C GLU A 22 -1.20 -8.06 5.40
N GLU A 23 -1.36 -9.13 4.64
CA GLU A 23 -0.48 -9.47 3.52
C GLU A 23 -1.29 -9.90 2.28
N ILE A 24 -0.80 -9.55 1.08
CA ILE A 24 -1.36 -9.99 -0.19
C ILE A 24 -0.31 -10.80 -0.94
N GLY A 25 -0.64 -12.06 -1.26
CA GLY A 25 0.10 -12.83 -2.25
C GLY A 25 -0.17 -12.28 -3.65
N CYS A 26 0.88 -11.84 -4.36
CA CYS A 26 0.79 -11.22 -5.67
C CYS A 26 1.93 -11.59 -6.63
N TYR A 27 2.14 -12.89 -6.82
CA TYR A 27 3.11 -13.38 -7.80
C TYR A 27 2.68 -13.04 -9.23
N SER A 28 3.51 -12.31 -9.97
CA SER A 28 3.32 -11.91 -11.38
C SER A 28 2.13 -10.98 -11.69
N HIS A 29 1.50 -10.41 -10.67
CA HIS A 29 0.48 -9.37 -10.83
C HIS A 29 0.64 -8.29 -9.74
N PRO A 30 0.12 -7.07 -9.94
CA PRO A 30 0.15 -6.08 -8.88
C PRO A 30 -0.63 -6.52 -7.65
N GLY A 31 -0.09 -6.22 -6.47
CA GLY A 31 -0.83 -6.24 -5.21
C GLY A 31 -1.50 -4.89 -5.00
N ILE A 32 -2.75 -4.89 -4.52
CA ILE A 32 -3.55 -3.67 -4.35
C ILE A 32 -4.21 -3.69 -2.97
N TYR A 33 -3.91 -2.69 -2.16
CA TYR A 33 -4.68 -2.37 -0.96
C TYR A 33 -5.61 -1.19 -1.24
N HIS A 34 -6.89 -1.29 -0.91
CA HIS A 34 -7.81 -0.17 -0.91
C HIS A 34 -7.99 0.36 0.51
N LEU A 35 -7.53 1.58 0.76
CA LEU A 35 -7.70 2.31 2.02
C LEU A 35 -8.92 3.21 1.96
N LYS A 36 -9.79 3.13 2.97
CA LYS A 36 -11.00 3.94 3.08
C LYS A 36 -11.13 4.57 4.46
N SER A 37 -11.43 5.86 4.51
CA SER A 37 -11.85 6.58 5.71
C SER A 37 -12.96 7.59 5.38
N ALA A 38 -13.51 8.25 6.39
CA ALA A 38 -14.43 9.37 6.18
C ALA A 38 -13.80 10.58 5.45
N GLU A 39 -12.46 10.69 5.44
CA GLU A 39 -11.72 11.79 4.81
C GLU A 39 -11.29 11.51 3.37
N GLY A 40 -11.58 10.32 2.84
CA GLY A 40 -11.27 9.94 1.47
C GLY A 40 -10.75 8.52 1.35
N GLU A 41 -10.46 8.14 0.11
CA GLU A 41 -10.07 6.78 -0.25
C GLU A 41 -8.93 6.81 -1.26
N MET A 42 -8.04 5.82 -1.19
CA MET A 42 -7.00 5.61 -2.21
C MET A 42 -6.62 4.15 -2.30
N GLN A 43 -5.99 3.78 -3.41
CA GLN A 43 -5.31 2.50 -3.55
C GLN A 43 -3.81 2.65 -3.31
N VAL A 44 -3.21 1.70 -2.61
CA VAL A 44 -1.77 1.47 -2.61
C VAL A 44 -1.49 0.28 -3.51
N ILE A 45 -0.67 0.50 -4.54
CA ILE A 45 -0.38 -0.51 -5.57
C ILE A 45 1.10 -0.82 -5.55
N ALA A 46 1.45 -2.10 -5.60
CA ALA A 46 2.82 -2.56 -5.65
C ALA A 46 3.00 -3.69 -6.67
N THR A 47 4.19 -3.76 -7.27
CA THR A 47 4.58 -4.87 -8.15
C THR A 47 6.06 -5.18 -7.97
N TYR A 48 6.40 -6.46 -7.97
CA TYR A 48 7.78 -6.89 -8.13
C TYR A 48 8.21 -6.69 -9.59
N THR A 49 9.44 -6.22 -9.81
CA THR A 49 9.94 -5.88 -11.15
C THR A 49 11.07 -6.81 -11.58
N ASP A 50 11.34 -6.86 -12.89
CA ASP A 50 12.44 -7.66 -13.47
C ASP A 50 13.84 -7.25 -12.95
N SER A 51 13.96 -6.09 -12.31
CA SER A 51 15.19 -5.65 -11.64
C SER A 51 15.45 -6.35 -10.30
N GLY A 52 14.51 -7.18 -9.84
CA GLY A 52 14.58 -7.83 -8.54
C GLY A 52 14.16 -6.92 -7.37
N CYS A 53 13.49 -5.81 -7.67
CA CYS A 53 13.07 -4.80 -6.70
C CYS A 53 11.55 -4.56 -6.77
N TRP A 54 10.97 -4.17 -5.65
CA TRP A 54 9.58 -3.71 -5.59
C TRP A 54 9.42 -2.25 -6.02
N SER A 55 8.39 -2.01 -6.84
CA SER A 55 7.84 -0.68 -7.10
C SER A 55 6.54 -0.52 -6.31
N ILE A 56 6.35 0.64 -5.67
CA ILE A 56 5.18 0.94 -4.83
C ILE A 56 4.73 2.37 -5.11
N GLY A 57 3.42 2.58 -5.26
CA GLY A 57 2.80 3.88 -5.46
C GLY A 57 1.35 3.92 -4.95
N ILE A 58 0.69 5.04 -5.23
CA ILE A 58 -0.72 5.27 -4.90
C ILE A 58 -1.53 5.61 -6.15
N CYS A 59 -2.84 5.31 -6.13
CA CYS A 59 -3.77 5.61 -7.20
C CYS A 59 -5.12 6.09 -6.64
N GLN A 60 -5.86 6.88 -7.44
CA GLN A 60 -7.28 7.15 -7.21
C GLN A 60 -8.08 5.84 -7.25
N ILE A 61 -9.20 5.79 -6.53
CA ILE A 61 -10.12 4.64 -6.60
C ILE A 61 -11.04 4.68 -7.84
N ASP A 62 -11.22 5.84 -8.45
CA ASP A 62 -12.06 6.10 -9.63
C ASP A 62 -11.63 7.41 -10.29
N GLU A 63 -12.01 7.63 -11.56
CA GLU A 63 -11.61 8.77 -12.40
C GLU A 63 -11.89 10.13 -11.74
N ASP A 64 -13.04 10.25 -11.07
CA ASP A 64 -13.51 11.49 -10.46
C ASP A 64 -13.25 11.60 -8.95
N VAL A 65 -12.59 10.61 -8.34
CA VAL A 65 -12.32 10.60 -6.90
C VAL A 65 -10.91 11.11 -6.60
N PRO A 66 -10.75 12.29 -5.97
CA PRO A 66 -9.42 12.85 -5.72
C PRO A 66 -8.64 12.02 -4.70
N ILE A 67 -7.32 11.98 -4.87
CA ILE A 67 -6.42 11.35 -3.89
C ILE A 67 -6.40 12.21 -2.61
N PRO A 68 -6.76 11.65 -1.43
CA PRO A 68 -6.66 12.37 -0.18
C PRO A 68 -5.20 12.72 0.12
N GLN A 69 -4.96 13.93 0.63
CA GLN A 69 -3.62 14.46 0.89
C GLN A 69 -3.09 14.03 2.26
N TRP A 70 -3.17 12.73 2.56
CA TRP A 70 -2.58 12.16 3.76
C TRP A 70 -1.04 12.24 3.69
N GLU A 71 -0.39 12.40 4.83
CA GLU A 71 1.07 12.53 4.85
C GLU A 71 1.72 11.21 4.42
N THR A 72 2.53 11.26 3.35
CA THR A 72 3.25 10.11 2.81
C THR A 72 4.75 10.34 2.79
N SER A 73 5.53 9.30 3.05
CA SER A 73 6.98 9.31 2.86
C SER A 73 7.46 7.98 2.27
N PHE A 74 8.64 8.03 1.64
CA PHE A 74 9.28 6.86 1.05
C PHE A 74 10.65 6.61 1.68
N SER A 75 10.98 5.33 1.88
CA SER A 75 12.31 4.89 2.31
C SER A 75 12.64 3.53 1.69
N THR A 76 13.81 2.97 2.02
CA THR A 76 14.21 1.62 1.59
C THR A 76 14.06 0.66 2.76
N HIS A 77 13.43 -0.50 2.53
CA HIS A 77 13.27 -1.55 3.52
C HIS A 77 14.65 -2.11 3.95
N GLU A 78 14.76 -2.64 5.16
CA GLU A 78 16.03 -3.20 5.70
C GLU A 78 16.62 -4.31 4.82
N LYS A 79 15.77 -5.03 4.07
CA LYS A 79 16.18 -6.06 3.11
C LYS A 79 16.77 -5.49 1.81
N GLY A 80 16.67 -4.18 1.57
CA GLY A 80 17.34 -3.45 0.48
C GLY A 80 16.65 -3.49 -0.89
N TYR A 81 15.76 -4.44 -1.15
CA TYR A 81 15.10 -4.62 -2.45
C TYR A 81 13.64 -4.15 -2.50
N SER A 82 13.16 -3.47 -1.45
CA SER A 82 11.81 -2.91 -1.44
C SER A 82 11.82 -1.43 -1.07
N VAL A 83 11.02 -0.66 -1.80
CA VAL A 83 10.53 0.63 -1.32
C VAL A 83 9.64 0.37 -0.10
N VAL A 84 9.66 1.27 0.88
CA VAL A 84 8.67 1.35 1.95
C VAL A 84 7.90 2.64 1.75
N LEU A 85 6.59 2.54 1.52
CA LEU A 85 5.67 3.67 1.57
C LEU A 85 5.08 3.73 2.97
N THR A 86 5.33 4.82 3.69
CA THR A 86 4.71 5.10 4.99
C THR A 86 3.62 6.14 4.81
N ILE A 87 2.42 5.89 5.36
CA ILE A 87 1.28 6.80 5.31
C ILE A 87 0.77 7.04 6.73
N GLN A 88 0.59 8.32 7.09
CA GLN A 88 -0.21 8.68 8.26
C GLN A 88 -1.68 8.75 7.85
N VAL A 89 -2.44 7.71 8.18
CA VAL A 89 -3.85 7.59 7.80
C VAL A 89 -4.77 8.06 8.94
N PRO A 90 -6.00 8.51 8.63
CA PRO A 90 -7.05 8.74 9.63
C PRO A 90 -7.29 7.51 10.51
N ASP A 91 -7.69 7.71 11.77
CA ASP A 91 -7.81 6.61 12.75
C ASP A 91 -8.89 5.59 12.37
N ASP A 92 -9.94 6.06 11.70
CA ASP A 92 -11.06 5.27 11.16
C ASP A 92 -10.73 4.55 9.86
N THR A 93 -9.50 4.67 9.34
CA THR A 93 -9.10 4.00 8.10
C THR A 93 -9.23 2.49 8.21
N VAL A 94 -9.87 1.87 7.22
CA VAL A 94 -10.01 0.42 7.06
C VAL A 94 -9.49 -0.02 5.70
N LEU A 95 -9.15 -1.30 5.60
CA LEU A 95 -8.95 -1.97 4.31
C LEU A 95 -10.32 -2.42 3.77
N VAL A 96 -10.61 -2.07 2.53
CA VAL A 96 -11.76 -2.64 1.81
C VAL A 96 -11.29 -3.94 1.19
N GLN A 97 -11.90 -5.05 1.59
CA GLN A 97 -11.73 -6.34 0.93
C GLN A 97 -12.87 -6.47 -0.09
N GLU A 98 -12.55 -6.83 -1.33
CA GLU A 98 -13.58 -7.32 -2.24
C GLU A 98 -13.98 -8.72 -1.75
N ASP A 99 -15.25 -8.92 -1.43
CA ASP A 99 -15.79 -10.27 -1.21
C ASP A 99 -15.62 -11.04 -2.53
N GLU A 100 -14.88 -12.15 -2.51
CA GLU A 100 -14.70 -13.05 -3.66
C GLU A 100 -16.02 -13.59 -4.23
#